data_AF-A0A3N5F7P7-F1
#
_entry.id   AF-A0A3N5F7P7-F1
#
_cell.length_a   1.000
_cell.length_b   1.000
_cell.length_c   1.000
_cell.angle_alpha   90.00
_cell.angle_beta   90.00
_cell.angle_gamma   90.00
#
_symmetry.space_group_name_H-M   'P 1'
#
loop_
_entity.id
_entity.type
_entity.pdbx_description
1 polymer ?
#
loop_
_entity_poly.entity_id
_entity_poly.type
_entity_poly.pdbx_seq_one_letter_code
_entity_poly.pdbx_strand_id
1 'polypeptide(L)'
;MSPTKIDLEVIYPRCRMLLGTDMWQQIISGHDLDRKPEIFPKVIVAYKHHAHIPEFLPELARLEWSVSQAKERSITIPDDQEDVTINPTLLLHEFQWKNLANDVGFPSAQKPEPGNEYILIWKHPEDGEVQTKAASPEDLLILKMISENIDRKEVAQTGALPTFVVDALVDRAIEKGIIIAPPSLIRRNFDIIKTSPFAKKNFLVSPSFTLQWHITQVCDLHCKHCYDRSDRSTLTLKQALKIIDDLDIFCHERHVNGQISFTGGNPLLHPDFLSIYQAAADRGFTLFVLGNPTTREQIKTLLAIQQPDYFQVSLEGLSAYNNFIRGNGHFERTMGFLELLRELGVYSMVMLTLTKENIHQVLPLAELLRGKADVFYFNRLSKVGQGASLELPPREDYISFLETYVEACENNPVLGLKDNLINVLRYQKELAPFGGCTGFGCGAAFNFVAVLSDGEVHACRKFPSPIGNILHQRIAEIYDSEIAQRYRSGCAECRLCILRPVCGGCLASAYSCGLDVFEKKDPFCFL
;
A
#
# COMPACT_ATOMS: atom_id res chain seq x y z
N MET A 1 -20.12 -48.70 -1.18
CA MET A 1 -19.03 -47.80 -0.76
C MET A 1 -19.27 -47.48 0.71
N SER A 2 -18.39 -47.91 1.62
CA SER A 2 -18.48 -47.49 3.02
C SER A 2 -18.28 -45.98 3.06
N PRO A 3 -19.13 -45.19 3.75
CA PRO A 3 -18.86 -43.78 3.94
C PRO A 3 -17.50 -43.65 4.65
N THR A 4 -16.66 -42.77 4.14
CA THR A 4 -15.37 -42.40 4.72
C THR A 4 -15.61 -41.99 6.16
N LYS A 5 -15.03 -42.69 7.15
CA LYS A 5 -15.11 -42.28 8.54
C LYS A 5 -14.52 -40.87 8.66
N ILE A 6 -15.29 -39.95 9.24
CA ILE A 6 -14.80 -38.60 9.55
C ILE A 6 -13.91 -38.70 10.78
N ASP A 7 -12.70 -38.14 10.69
CA ASP A 7 -11.80 -38.06 11.83
C ASP A 7 -12.23 -36.92 12.75
N LEU A 8 -12.88 -37.28 13.87
CA LEU A 8 -13.35 -36.31 14.87
C LEU A 8 -12.21 -35.57 15.56
N GLU A 9 -11.00 -36.13 15.62
CA GLU A 9 -9.85 -35.46 16.25
C GLU A 9 -9.34 -34.30 15.39
N VAL A 10 -9.60 -34.35 14.07
CA VAL A 10 -9.32 -33.23 13.15
C VAL A 10 -10.33 -32.09 13.33
N ILE A 11 -11.57 -32.42 13.67
CA ILE A 11 -12.66 -31.44 13.86
C ILE A 11 -12.57 -30.81 15.26
N TYR A 12 -12.26 -31.59 16.29
CA TYR A 12 -12.31 -31.19 17.69
C TYR A 12 -10.98 -31.41 18.46
N PRO A 13 -9.84 -30.90 17.93
CA PRO A 13 -8.51 -31.21 18.48
C PRO A 13 -8.33 -30.74 19.93
N ARG A 14 -8.82 -29.54 20.27
CA ARG A 14 -8.70 -29.00 21.63
C ARG A 14 -9.63 -29.73 22.59
N CYS A 15 -10.86 -30.02 22.18
CA CYS A 15 -11.76 -30.81 23.01
C CYS A 15 -11.17 -32.20 23.31
N ARG A 16 -10.56 -32.84 22.30
CA ARG A 16 -9.84 -34.12 22.45
C ARG A 16 -8.70 -34.04 23.46
N MET A 17 -7.92 -32.96 23.44
CA MET A 17 -6.83 -32.72 24.39
C MET A 17 -7.35 -32.52 25.83
N LEU A 18 -8.41 -31.73 26.00
CA LEU A 18 -8.97 -31.42 27.33
C LEU A 18 -9.65 -32.63 27.97
N LEU A 19 -10.30 -33.49 27.17
CA LEU A 19 -10.95 -34.70 27.66
C LEU A 19 -9.94 -35.82 27.98
N GLY A 20 -8.79 -35.86 27.30
CA GLY A 20 -7.88 -36.99 27.38
C GLY A 20 -8.44 -38.24 26.68
N THR A 21 -7.60 -39.28 26.53
CA THR A 21 -7.91 -40.44 25.67
C THR A 21 -9.10 -41.25 26.16
N ASP A 22 -9.16 -41.56 27.44
CA ASP A 22 -10.17 -42.48 27.98
C ASP A 22 -11.57 -41.87 27.94
N MET A 23 -11.71 -40.61 28.39
CA MET A 23 -12.99 -39.89 28.38
C MET A 23 -13.46 -39.61 26.95
N TRP A 24 -12.54 -39.26 26.05
CA TRP A 24 -12.88 -39.10 24.63
C TRP A 24 -13.48 -40.37 24.04
N GLN A 25 -12.83 -41.53 24.23
CA GLN A 25 -13.31 -42.82 23.74
C GLN A 25 -14.66 -43.21 24.36
N GLN A 26 -14.85 -42.94 25.66
CA GLN A 26 -16.12 -43.17 26.34
C GLN A 26 -17.26 -42.35 25.72
N ILE A 27 -17.02 -41.06 25.42
CA ILE A 27 -18.03 -40.18 24.84
C ILE A 27 -18.34 -40.59 23.39
N ILE A 28 -17.33 -40.86 22.56
CA ILE A 28 -17.58 -41.17 21.15
C ILE A 28 -18.21 -42.55 20.94
N SER A 29 -17.90 -43.54 21.79
CA SER A 29 -18.42 -44.92 21.62
C SER A 29 -19.93 -45.05 21.85
N GLY A 30 -20.55 -44.09 22.55
CA GLY A 30 -21.99 -44.05 22.81
C GLY A 30 -22.82 -43.39 21.70
N HIS A 31 -22.20 -42.83 20.66
CA HIS A 31 -22.85 -41.96 19.69
C HIS A 31 -22.33 -42.18 18.26
N ASP A 32 -23.17 -41.96 17.24
CA ASP A 32 -22.78 -42.10 15.82
C ASP A 32 -22.04 -40.83 15.30
N LEU A 33 -21.03 -40.39 16.04
CA LEU A 33 -20.29 -39.15 15.74
C LEU A 33 -19.41 -39.25 14.50
N ASP A 34 -18.94 -40.45 14.15
CA ASP A 34 -18.16 -40.70 12.93
C ASP A 34 -18.94 -40.38 11.64
N ARG A 35 -20.27 -40.32 11.73
CA ARG A 35 -21.19 -39.96 10.63
C ARG A 35 -21.91 -38.65 10.83
N LYS A 36 -22.01 -38.19 12.08
CA LYS A 36 -22.72 -36.96 12.48
C LYS A 36 -21.85 -36.13 13.43
N PRO A 37 -20.67 -35.65 12.99
CA PRO A 37 -19.77 -34.89 13.85
C PRO A 37 -20.44 -33.64 14.46
N GLU A 38 -21.43 -33.05 13.79
CA GLU A 38 -22.15 -31.84 14.20
C GLU A 38 -22.95 -31.98 15.50
N ILE A 39 -23.23 -33.21 15.97
CA ILE A 39 -23.98 -33.42 17.23
C ILE A 39 -23.07 -33.42 18.45
N PHE A 40 -21.74 -33.51 18.29
CA PHE A 40 -20.79 -33.56 19.41
C PHE A 40 -20.94 -32.40 20.41
N PRO A 41 -21.12 -31.12 19.99
CA PRO A 41 -21.36 -30.02 20.92
C PRO A 41 -22.61 -30.21 21.79
N LYS A 42 -23.64 -30.92 21.30
CA LYS A 42 -24.85 -31.24 22.08
C LYS A 42 -24.61 -32.41 23.04
N VAL A 43 -23.84 -33.41 22.61
CA VAL A 43 -23.47 -34.57 23.43
C VAL A 43 -22.68 -34.12 24.67
N ILE A 44 -21.70 -33.25 24.48
CA ILE A 44 -20.79 -32.84 25.57
C ILE A 44 -21.48 -31.99 26.66
N VAL A 45 -22.62 -31.36 26.34
CA VAL A 45 -23.45 -30.64 27.34
C VAL A 45 -23.87 -31.55 28.49
N ALA A 46 -24.13 -32.84 28.24
CA ALA A 46 -24.50 -33.80 29.28
C ALA A 46 -23.36 -34.05 30.29
N TYR A 47 -22.12 -33.72 29.92
CA TYR A 47 -20.91 -33.96 30.70
C TYR A 47 -20.35 -32.69 31.35
N LYS A 48 -21.03 -31.54 31.20
CA LYS A 48 -20.55 -30.22 31.67
C LYS A 48 -20.30 -30.12 33.19
N HIS A 49 -20.89 -31.00 33.99
CA HIS A 49 -20.75 -31.04 35.45
C HIS A 49 -19.83 -32.15 35.95
N HIS A 50 -19.16 -32.87 35.04
CA HIS A 50 -18.19 -33.88 35.44
C HIS A 50 -16.94 -33.20 36.03
N ALA A 51 -16.44 -33.68 37.17
CA ALA A 51 -15.44 -32.98 38.00
C ALA A 51 -14.09 -32.63 37.32
N HIS A 52 -13.83 -33.18 36.13
CA HIS A 52 -12.58 -32.99 35.38
C HIS A 52 -12.80 -32.34 34.00
N ILE A 53 -14.02 -31.94 33.67
CA ILE A 53 -14.38 -31.36 32.38
C ILE A 53 -14.56 -29.85 32.56
N PRO A 54 -13.85 -29.00 31.81
CA PRO A 54 -14.04 -27.56 31.87
C PRO A 54 -15.47 -27.16 31.46
N GLU A 55 -16.08 -26.21 32.19
CA GLU A 55 -17.46 -25.77 31.93
C GLU A 55 -17.65 -25.15 30.54
N PHE A 56 -16.59 -24.56 29.97
CA PHE A 56 -16.61 -23.96 28.64
C PHE A 56 -16.51 -24.97 27.49
N LEU A 57 -16.26 -26.25 27.78
CA LEU A 57 -16.01 -27.27 26.76
C LEU A 57 -17.14 -27.41 25.72
N PRO A 58 -18.45 -27.33 26.07
CA PRO A 58 -19.51 -27.35 25.06
C PRO A 58 -19.46 -26.18 24.08
N GLU A 59 -19.10 -25.00 24.56
CA GLU A 59 -18.96 -23.80 23.73
C GLU A 59 -17.70 -23.88 22.87
N LEU A 60 -16.60 -24.42 23.41
CA LEU A 60 -15.40 -24.73 22.62
C LEU A 60 -15.69 -25.74 21.51
N ALA A 61 -16.44 -26.80 21.79
CA ALA A 61 -16.86 -27.77 20.78
C ALA A 61 -17.69 -27.10 19.67
N ARG A 62 -18.60 -26.19 20.02
CA ARG A 62 -19.37 -25.41 19.02
C ARG A 62 -18.45 -24.52 18.17
N LEU A 63 -17.41 -23.94 18.76
CA LEU A 63 -16.44 -23.12 18.05
C LEU A 63 -15.56 -23.95 17.11
N GLU A 64 -15.02 -25.08 17.57
CA GLU A 64 -14.21 -25.99 16.74
C GLU A 64 -15.02 -26.58 15.57
N TRP A 65 -16.31 -26.88 15.79
CA TRP A 65 -17.23 -27.24 14.70
C TRP A 65 -17.35 -26.11 13.67
N SER A 66 -17.53 -24.87 14.13
CA SER A 66 -17.62 -23.69 13.25
C SER A 66 -16.34 -23.47 12.44
N VAL A 67 -15.17 -23.73 13.04
CA VAL A 67 -13.87 -23.72 12.35
C VAL A 67 -13.81 -24.78 11.26
N SER A 68 -14.26 -26.01 11.53
CA SER A 68 -14.34 -27.06 10.51
C SER A 68 -15.25 -26.65 9.36
N GLN A 69 -16.39 -26.04 9.66
CA GLN A 69 -17.32 -25.54 8.65
C GLN A 69 -16.69 -24.45 7.77
N ALA A 70 -15.98 -23.50 8.36
CA ALA A 70 -15.24 -22.48 7.59
C ALA A 70 -14.14 -23.09 6.72
N LYS A 71 -13.48 -24.18 7.16
CA LYS A 71 -12.49 -24.92 6.35
C LYS A 71 -13.12 -25.56 5.11
N GLU A 72 -14.35 -26.03 5.18
CA GLU A 72 -15.05 -26.68 4.05
C GLU A 72 -15.60 -25.68 3.04
N ARG A 73 -15.87 -24.43 3.44
CA ARG A 73 -16.37 -23.39 2.53
C ARG A 73 -15.30 -22.95 1.52
N SER A 74 -15.73 -22.69 0.29
CA SER A 74 -14.88 -22.13 -0.76
C SER A 74 -14.91 -20.60 -0.72
N ILE A 75 -13.73 -20.00 -0.90
CA ILE A 75 -13.63 -18.57 -1.24
C ILE A 75 -13.77 -18.50 -2.75
N THR A 76 -14.94 -18.14 -3.22
CA THR A 76 -15.15 -17.83 -4.63
C THR A 76 -15.44 -16.34 -4.71
N ILE A 77 -14.48 -15.59 -5.24
CA ILE A 77 -14.61 -14.17 -5.55
C ILE A 77 -14.92 -14.10 -7.04
N PRO A 78 -16.15 -13.74 -7.44
CA PRO A 78 -16.47 -13.56 -8.85
C PRO A 78 -15.57 -12.47 -9.47
N ASP A 79 -15.03 -12.72 -10.67
CA ASP A 79 -14.19 -11.75 -11.37
C ASP A 79 -14.98 -10.49 -11.80
N ASP A 80 -16.30 -10.58 -11.84
CA ASP A 80 -17.28 -9.54 -12.16
C ASP A 80 -17.91 -8.87 -10.93
N GLN A 81 -17.36 -9.10 -9.74
CA GLN A 81 -17.80 -8.42 -8.53
C GLN A 81 -17.47 -6.92 -8.60
N GLU A 82 -18.51 -6.08 -8.53
CA GLU A 82 -18.40 -4.60 -8.54
C GLU A 82 -18.41 -4.01 -7.12
N ASP A 83 -19.06 -4.67 -6.16
CA ASP A 83 -19.22 -4.16 -4.80
C ASP A 83 -18.39 -4.92 -3.76
N VAL A 84 -18.09 -4.26 -2.65
CA VAL A 84 -17.50 -4.93 -1.48
C VAL A 84 -18.51 -5.88 -0.85
N THR A 85 -18.14 -7.13 -0.60
CA THR A 85 -19.04 -8.13 0.01
C THR A 85 -18.47 -8.68 1.31
N ILE A 86 -19.34 -9.19 2.19
CA ILE A 86 -18.88 -10.01 3.31
C ILE A 86 -18.19 -11.27 2.75
N ASN A 87 -17.09 -11.70 3.38
CA ASN A 87 -16.43 -12.93 2.99
C ASN A 87 -17.43 -14.11 3.08
N PRO A 88 -17.65 -14.89 1.99
CA PRO A 88 -18.68 -15.94 1.95
C PRO A 88 -18.40 -17.08 2.95
N THR A 89 -17.16 -17.21 3.41
CA THR A 89 -16.77 -18.19 4.43
C THR A 89 -17.01 -17.70 5.86
N LEU A 90 -17.32 -16.41 6.05
CA LEU A 90 -17.46 -15.79 7.36
C LEU A 90 -18.69 -16.31 8.11
N LEU A 91 -18.45 -16.67 9.36
CA LEU A 91 -19.43 -17.05 10.37
C LEU A 91 -19.31 -16.05 11.53
N LEU A 92 -20.47 -15.57 12.00
CA LEU A 92 -20.58 -14.74 13.19
C LEU A 92 -21.50 -15.45 14.17
N HIS A 93 -20.97 -15.78 15.35
CA HIS A 93 -21.71 -16.49 16.39
C HIS A 93 -21.51 -15.80 17.73
N GLU A 94 -22.59 -15.70 18.51
CA GLU A 94 -22.52 -15.29 19.91
C GLU A 94 -22.20 -16.50 20.78
N PHE A 95 -21.26 -16.37 21.70
CA PHE A 95 -20.83 -17.36 22.69
C PHE A 95 -21.03 -16.84 24.10
N GLN A 96 -21.24 -17.76 25.05
CA GLN A 96 -21.44 -17.45 26.48
C GLN A 96 -20.12 -17.38 27.28
N TRP A 97 -18.98 -17.44 26.58
CA TRP A 97 -17.65 -17.37 27.16
C TRP A 97 -16.79 -16.40 26.37
N LYS A 98 -16.07 -15.52 27.09
CA LYS A 98 -15.06 -14.63 26.53
C LYS A 98 -13.72 -15.34 26.41
N ASN A 99 -12.85 -14.84 25.54
CA ASN A 99 -11.50 -15.35 25.29
C ASN A 99 -11.49 -16.77 24.70
N LEU A 100 -12.65 -17.28 24.29
CA LEU A 100 -12.80 -18.65 23.78
C LEU A 100 -12.08 -18.82 22.44
N ALA A 101 -12.07 -17.78 21.60
CA ALA A 101 -11.35 -17.75 20.33
C ALA A 101 -9.83 -18.00 20.48
N ASN A 102 -9.26 -17.66 21.65
CA ASN A 102 -7.83 -17.80 21.89
C ASN A 102 -7.40 -19.22 22.25
N ASP A 103 -8.35 -20.11 22.59
CA ASP A 103 -8.10 -21.48 23.06
C ASP A 103 -8.46 -22.54 21.99
N VAL A 104 -8.70 -22.13 20.74
CA VAL A 104 -8.97 -23.02 19.60
C VAL A 104 -7.68 -23.70 19.15
N GLY A 105 -7.71 -25.04 19.01
CA GLY A 105 -6.57 -25.84 18.57
C GLY A 105 -5.47 -26.02 19.61
N PHE A 106 -4.99 -24.93 20.23
CA PHE A 106 -3.89 -24.95 21.20
C PHE A 106 -4.24 -24.22 22.51
N PRO A 107 -3.55 -24.55 23.63
CA PRO A 107 -3.78 -23.90 24.91
C PRO A 107 -3.46 -22.40 24.87
N SER A 108 -4.41 -21.57 25.28
CA SER A 108 -4.18 -20.13 25.45
C SER A 108 -3.54 -19.78 26.79
N ALA A 109 -2.78 -18.68 26.82
CA ALA A 109 -2.36 -18.04 28.07
C ALA A 109 -3.55 -17.36 28.79
N GLN A 110 -4.54 -16.89 28.04
CA GLN A 110 -5.73 -16.25 28.57
C GLN A 110 -6.87 -17.27 28.61
N LYS A 111 -7.31 -17.64 29.82
CA LYS A 111 -8.34 -18.67 30.00
C LYS A 111 -9.73 -18.14 29.62
N PRO A 112 -10.61 -19.02 29.09
CA PRO A 112 -12.01 -18.68 28.90
C PRO A 112 -12.67 -18.26 30.22
N GLU A 113 -13.50 -17.22 30.18
CA GLU A 113 -14.27 -16.73 31.32
C GLU A 113 -15.76 -16.57 30.97
N PRO A 114 -16.69 -16.74 31.92
CA PRO A 114 -18.11 -16.56 31.65
C PRO A 114 -18.44 -15.13 31.18
N GLY A 115 -19.20 -15.02 30.10
CA GLY A 115 -19.67 -13.74 29.56
C GLY A 115 -19.91 -13.79 28.06
N ASN A 116 -20.82 -12.96 27.56
CA ASN A 116 -21.17 -12.97 26.15
C ASN A 116 -20.07 -12.33 25.28
N GLU A 117 -19.75 -12.98 24.16
CA GLU A 117 -18.79 -12.51 23.16
C GLU A 117 -19.23 -12.94 21.76
N TYR A 118 -19.15 -12.03 20.79
CA TYR A 118 -19.28 -12.38 19.38
C TYR A 118 -17.93 -12.86 18.86
N ILE A 119 -17.90 -14.00 18.18
CA ILE A 119 -16.69 -14.54 17.56
C ILE A 119 -16.90 -14.64 16.05
N LEU A 120 -15.92 -14.13 15.31
CA LEU A 120 -15.78 -14.25 13.87
C LEU A 120 -14.93 -15.48 13.55
N ILE A 121 -15.40 -16.29 12.60
CA ILE A 121 -14.66 -17.41 12.02
C ILE A 121 -14.72 -17.29 10.50
N TRP A 122 -13.59 -17.23 9.80
CA TRP A 122 -13.57 -17.10 8.34
C TRP A 122 -12.28 -17.67 7.76
N LYS A 123 -12.28 -18.00 6.47
CA LYS A 123 -11.08 -18.35 5.73
C LYS A 123 -10.50 -17.09 5.08
N HIS A 124 -9.23 -16.82 5.31
CA HIS A 124 -8.57 -15.64 4.76
C HIS A 124 -8.33 -15.84 3.24
N PRO A 125 -8.61 -14.83 2.39
CA PRO A 125 -8.62 -14.98 0.93
C PRO A 125 -7.24 -15.18 0.30
N GLU A 126 -6.15 -14.80 0.96
CA GLU A 126 -4.81 -14.91 0.37
C GLU A 126 -4.11 -16.24 0.65
N ASP A 127 -4.15 -16.73 1.89
CA ASP A 127 -3.44 -17.94 2.32
C ASP A 127 -4.38 -19.16 2.47
N GLY A 128 -5.70 -18.93 2.51
CA GLY A 128 -6.69 -19.99 2.70
C GLY A 128 -6.77 -20.53 4.13
N GLU A 129 -6.11 -19.87 5.10
CA GLU A 129 -6.11 -20.29 6.50
C GLU A 129 -7.37 -19.80 7.22
N VAL A 130 -7.88 -20.61 8.14
CA VAL A 130 -9.07 -20.24 8.93
C VAL A 130 -8.64 -19.41 10.15
N GLN A 131 -9.20 -18.22 10.23
CA GLN A 131 -9.01 -17.25 11.28
C GLN A 131 -10.17 -17.33 12.28
N THR A 132 -9.87 -17.15 13.57
CA THR A 132 -10.85 -17.06 14.65
C THR A 132 -10.51 -15.89 15.56
N LYS A 133 -11.50 -15.04 15.86
CA LYS A 133 -11.26 -13.82 16.63
C LYS A 133 -12.54 -13.32 17.31
N ALA A 134 -12.41 -12.73 18.50
CA ALA A 134 -13.47 -11.92 19.10
C ALA A 134 -13.78 -10.69 18.22
N ALA A 135 -15.06 -10.49 17.87
CA ALA A 135 -15.50 -9.37 17.05
C ALA A 135 -15.35 -8.05 17.82
N SER A 136 -14.61 -7.11 17.25
CA SER A 136 -14.55 -5.75 17.78
C SER A 136 -15.76 -4.93 17.34
N PRO A 137 -16.07 -3.80 18.00
CA PRO A 137 -17.12 -2.88 17.53
C PRO A 137 -16.89 -2.41 16.09
N GLU A 138 -15.63 -2.23 15.68
CA GLU A 138 -15.24 -1.88 14.31
C GLU A 138 -15.64 -2.96 13.31
N ASP A 139 -15.35 -4.23 13.60
CA ASP A 139 -15.68 -5.33 12.69
C ASP A 139 -17.21 -5.47 12.56
N LEU A 140 -17.95 -5.33 13.67
CA LEU A 140 -19.41 -5.40 13.67
C LEU A 140 -20.06 -4.23 12.92
N LEU A 141 -19.50 -3.02 13.03
CA LEU A 141 -19.94 -1.85 12.27
C LEU A 141 -19.79 -2.09 10.76
N ILE A 142 -18.62 -2.60 10.34
CA ILE A 142 -18.37 -2.91 8.93
C ILE A 142 -19.31 -3.99 8.41
N LEU A 143 -19.50 -5.08 9.16
CA LEU A 143 -20.43 -6.15 8.77
C LEU A 143 -21.86 -5.62 8.63
N LYS A 144 -22.31 -4.78 9.58
CA LYS A 144 -23.63 -4.13 9.51
C LYS A 144 -23.73 -3.25 8.27
N MET A 145 -22.75 -2.38 8.05
CA MET A 145 -22.70 -1.45 6.93
C MET A 145 -22.86 -2.18 5.58
N ILE A 146 -22.09 -3.24 5.35
CA ILE A 146 -22.17 -4.02 4.11
C ILE A 146 -23.49 -4.82 4.04
N SER A 147 -23.93 -5.43 5.14
CA SER A 147 -25.15 -6.26 5.16
C SER A 147 -26.44 -5.46 4.90
N GLU A 148 -26.46 -4.19 5.31
CA GLU A 148 -27.62 -3.30 5.19
C GLU A 148 -27.45 -2.25 4.08
N ASN A 149 -26.37 -2.30 3.30
CA ASN A 149 -26.03 -1.34 2.26
C ASN A 149 -26.03 0.13 2.76
N ILE A 150 -25.46 0.36 3.94
CA ILE A 150 -25.34 1.71 4.52
C ILE A 150 -24.14 2.41 3.89
N ASP A 151 -24.32 3.65 3.44
CA ASP A 151 -23.25 4.42 2.82
C ASP A 151 -22.19 4.86 3.83
N ARG A 152 -20.92 4.89 3.41
CA ARG A 152 -19.79 5.25 4.29
C ARG A 152 -19.90 6.68 4.81
N LYS A 153 -20.43 7.61 4.01
CA LYS A 153 -20.66 9.01 4.40
C LYS A 153 -21.80 9.10 5.41
N GLU A 154 -22.82 8.25 5.30
CA GLU A 154 -23.89 8.15 6.30
C GLU A 154 -23.35 7.66 7.65
N VAL A 155 -22.49 6.63 7.64
CA VAL A 155 -21.80 6.16 8.85
C VAL A 155 -20.93 7.25 9.46
N ALA A 156 -20.15 7.95 8.64
CA ALA A 156 -19.30 9.06 9.07
C ALA A 156 -20.13 10.19 9.73
N GLN A 157 -21.22 10.61 9.08
CA GLN A 157 -22.12 11.64 9.60
C GLN A 157 -22.79 11.21 10.91
N THR A 158 -23.33 9.99 10.96
CA THR A 158 -24.04 9.47 12.14
C THR A 158 -23.10 9.28 13.32
N GLY A 159 -21.86 8.82 13.07
CA GLY A 159 -20.83 8.64 14.08
C GLY A 159 -20.10 9.93 14.49
N ALA A 160 -20.38 11.06 13.83
CA ALA A 160 -19.58 12.28 13.93
C ALA A 160 -18.07 12.02 13.71
N LEU A 161 -17.76 11.12 12.77
CA LEU A 161 -16.40 10.74 12.39
C LEU A 161 -16.07 11.34 11.01
N PRO A 162 -14.81 11.69 10.75
CA PRO A 162 -14.36 11.99 9.40
C PRO A 162 -14.53 10.76 8.47
N THR A 163 -14.90 10.98 7.21
CA THR A 163 -15.12 9.90 6.23
C THR A 163 -13.89 8.99 6.07
N PHE A 164 -12.68 9.56 6.05
CA PHE A 164 -11.44 8.78 5.94
C PHE A 164 -11.25 7.78 7.10
N VAL A 165 -11.84 8.01 8.28
CA VAL A 165 -11.79 7.05 9.40
C VAL A 165 -12.62 5.83 9.07
N VAL A 166 -13.78 6.02 8.43
CA VAL A 166 -14.65 4.93 7.97
C VAL A 166 -13.98 4.16 6.84
N ASP A 167 -13.36 4.85 5.89
CA ASP A 167 -12.60 4.19 4.80
C ASP A 167 -11.43 3.35 5.35
N ALA A 168 -10.68 3.89 6.32
CA ALA A 168 -9.60 3.14 6.97
C ALA A 168 -10.10 1.89 7.73
N LEU A 169 -11.34 1.90 8.24
CA LEU A 169 -11.97 0.72 8.85
C LEU A 169 -12.31 -0.34 7.80
N VAL A 170 -12.81 0.08 6.64
CA VAL A 170 -13.08 -0.79 5.48
C VAL A 170 -11.78 -1.44 5.00
N ASP A 171 -10.73 -0.64 4.78
CA ASP A 171 -9.42 -1.14 4.35
C ASP A 171 -8.88 -2.20 5.33
N ARG A 172 -8.91 -1.93 6.64
CA ARG A 172 -8.50 -2.91 7.66
C ARG A 172 -9.35 -4.18 7.63
N ALA A 173 -10.64 -4.09 7.31
CA ALA A 173 -11.51 -5.26 7.22
C ALA A 173 -11.22 -6.09 5.97
N ILE A 174 -10.85 -5.45 4.86
CA ILE A 174 -10.36 -6.10 3.63
C ILE A 174 -9.03 -6.81 3.91
N GLU A 175 -8.08 -6.13 4.55
CA GLU A 175 -6.77 -6.70 4.93
C GLU A 175 -6.92 -7.91 5.86
N LYS A 176 -7.86 -7.88 6.80
CA LYS A 176 -8.20 -9.03 7.65
C LYS A 176 -8.93 -10.14 6.89
N GLY A 177 -9.39 -9.90 5.67
CA GLY A 177 -10.22 -10.82 4.89
C GLY A 177 -11.63 -11.01 5.44
N ILE A 178 -12.13 -10.12 6.30
CA ILE A 178 -13.50 -10.16 6.86
C ILE A 178 -14.52 -9.80 5.77
N ILE A 179 -14.15 -8.85 4.92
CA ILE A 179 -14.86 -8.47 3.70
C ILE A 179 -13.92 -8.63 2.51
N ILE A 180 -14.49 -8.70 1.32
CA ILE A 180 -13.78 -8.89 0.07
C ILE A 180 -14.10 -7.71 -0.84
N ALA A 181 -13.06 -6.99 -1.24
CA ALA A 181 -13.17 -5.91 -2.21
C ALA A 181 -13.19 -6.45 -3.64
N PRO A 182 -13.86 -5.74 -4.56
CA PRO A 182 -13.75 -6.04 -5.97
C PRO A 182 -12.28 -5.89 -6.42
N PRO A 183 -11.80 -6.75 -7.33
CA PRO A 183 -10.38 -6.74 -7.67
C PRO A 183 -10.06 -5.55 -8.57
N SER A 184 -9.06 -4.74 -8.18
CA SER A 184 -8.59 -3.57 -8.94
C SER A 184 -8.52 -3.81 -10.44
N LEU A 185 -9.06 -2.87 -11.22
CA LEU A 185 -9.00 -2.89 -12.69
C LEU A 185 -7.71 -2.25 -13.23
N ILE A 186 -6.88 -1.67 -12.36
CA ILE A 186 -5.53 -1.21 -12.72
C ILE A 186 -4.59 -2.42 -12.74
N ARG A 187 -4.51 -3.05 -13.91
CA ARG A 187 -3.72 -4.26 -14.14
C ARG A 187 -2.77 -4.11 -15.33
N ARG A 188 -1.62 -4.77 -15.23
CA ARG A 188 -0.72 -5.02 -16.36
C ARG A 188 -0.90 -6.44 -16.83
N ASN A 189 -1.32 -6.60 -18.08
CA ASN A 189 -1.18 -7.86 -18.77
C ASN A 189 0.10 -7.81 -19.61
N PHE A 190 1.09 -8.60 -19.23
CA PHE A 190 2.22 -8.89 -20.09
C PHE A 190 1.97 -10.27 -20.71
N ASP A 191 1.38 -10.32 -21.90
CA ASP A 191 1.01 -11.56 -22.61
C ASP A 191 2.17 -12.57 -22.80
N ILE A 192 3.41 -12.17 -22.47
CA ILE A 192 4.64 -12.94 -22.70
C ILE A 192 5.26 -13.50 -21.40
N ILE A 193 4.66 -13.30 -20.22
CA ILE A 193 5.29 -13.69 -18.94
C ILE A 193 4.62 -14.91 -18.29
N LYS A 194 4.31 -15.95 -19.07
CA LYS A 194 3.99 -17.27 -18.49
C LYS A 194 5.21 -17.97 -17.84
N THR A 195 6.41 -17.38 -17.95
CA THR A 195 7.68 -18.00 -17.51
C THR A 195 8.43 -17.26 -16.40
N SER A 196 8.06 -16.03 -16.02
CA SER A 196 8.75 -15.37 -14.89
C SER A 196 8.13 -15.82 -13.55
N PRO A 197 8.94 -16.30 -12.59
CA PRO A 197 8.48 -16.58 -11.24
C PRO A 197 8.03 -15.31 -10.48
N PHE A 198 8.32 -14.11 -11.02
CA PHE A 198 7.99 -12.82 -10.43
C PHE A 198 6.70 -12.20 -10.98
N ALA A 199 6.03 -12.84 -11.93
CA ALA A 199 4.70 -12.43 -12.43
C ALA A 199 3.58 -12.76 -11.44
N LYS A 200 3.81 -12.51 -10.15
CA LYS A 200 2.81 -12.67 -9.09
C LYS A 200 1.79 -11.53 -9.16
N LYS A 201 0.55 -11.79 -8.75
CA LYS A 201 -0.57 -10.82 -8.74
C LYS A 201 -0.16 -9.48 -8.12
N ASN A 202 0.61 -9.52 -7.03
CA ASN A 202 1.00 -8.34 -6.23
C ASN A 202 1.92 -7.34 -6.97
N PHE A 203 2.50 -7.69 -8.12
CA PHE A 203 3.31 -6.77 -8.93
C PHE A 203 2.65 -6.37 -10.26
N LEU A 204 1.50 -6.98 -10.57
CA LEU A 204 0.76 -6.74 -11.82
C LEU A 204 -0.57 -6.01 -11.59
N VAL A 205 -1.05 -5.98 -10.36
CA VAL A 205 -2.31 -5.33 -9.97
C VAL A 205 -2.01 -4.29 -8.90
N SER A 206 -2.39 -3.03 -9.15
CA SER A 206 -2.20 -1.96 -8.17
C SER A 206 -3.49 -1.70 -7.38
N PRO A 207 -3.47 -1.73 -6.05
CA PRO A 207 -4.66 -1.44 -5.24
C PRO A 207 -4.92 0.06 -5.12
N SER A 208 -4.01 0.91 -5.59
CA SER A 208 -4.11 2.36 -5.50
C SER A 208 -3.75 3.05 -6.81
N PHE A 209 -4.20 4.29 -6.94
CA PHE A 209 -3.80 5.18 -8.01
C PHE A 209 -3.41 6.55 -7.47
N THR A 210 -2.21 7.01 -7.81
CA THR A 210 -1.68 8.29 -7.35
C THR A 210 -1.79 9.36 -8.43
N LEU A 211 -2.44 10.48 -8.10
CA LEU A 211 -2.32 11.72 -8.84
C LEU A 211 -1.10 12.50 -8.32
N GLN A 212 0.01 12.49 -9.07
CA GLN A 212 1.14 13.37 -8.76
C GLN A 212 0.84 14.76 -9.29
N TRP A 213 0.40 15.65 -8.40
CA TRP A 213 -0.19 16.92 -8.82
C TRP A 213 0.77 18.07 -8.59
N HIS A 214 1.32 18.58 -9.69
CA HIS A 214 2.07 19.84 -9.73
C HIS A 214 1.08 21.00 -9.72
N ILE A 215 0.61 21.39 -8.54
CA ILE A 215 -0.48 22.38 -8.42
C ILE A 215 -0.03 23.80 -8.79
N THR A 216 1.26 24.07 -8.75
CA THR A 216 1.84 25.39 -9.04
C THR A 216 3.24 25.29 -9.67
N GLN A 217 3.68 26.33 -10.37
CA GLN A 217 5.08 26.55 -10.74
C GLN A 217 5.83 27.48 -9.76
N VAL A 218 5.11 28.11 -8.83
CA VAL A 218 5.71 29.04 -7.85
C VAL A 218 6.58 28.26 -6.87
N CYS A 219 7.83 28.68 -6.72
CA CYS A 219 8.79 28.07 -5.80
C CYS A 219 9.64 29.14 -5.11
N ASP A 220 9.93 28.94 -3.84
CA ASP A 220 10.84 29.78 -3.04
C ASP A 220 12.32 29.44 -3.26
N LEU A 221 12.62 28.42 -4.07
CA LEU A 221 13.98 27.97 -4.37
C LEU A 221 14.26 27.98 -5.88
N HIS A 222 15.54 28.10 -6.21
CA HIS A 222 16.06 28.04 -7.57
C HIS A 222 17.08 26.90 -7.71
N CYS A 223 16.66 25.66 -7.43
CA CYS A 223 17.52 24.47 -7.46
C CYS A 223 18.16 24.16 -8.83
N LYS A 224 19.47 23.89 -8.88
CA LYS A 224 20.20 23.65 -10.13
C LYS A 224 19.83 22.35 -10.87
N HIS A 225 19.26 21.36 -10.19
CA HIS A 225 18.77 20.12 -10.82
C HIS A 225 17.28 20.19 -11.24
N CYS A 226 16.63 21.35 -11.09
CA CYS A 226 15.18 21.45 -11.29
C CYS A 226 14.79 21.08 -12.74
N TYR A 227 13.95 20.06 -12.90
CA TYR A 227 13.58 19.55 -14.22
C TYR A 227 12.53 20.42 -14.92
N ASP A 228 11.82 21.28 -14.18
CA ASP A 228 10.78 22.14 -14.73
C ASP A 228 10.69 23.47 -13.99
N ARG A 229 10.89 24.55 -14.75
CA ARG A 229 10.58 25.94 -14.36
C ARG A 229 9.92 26.68 -15.51
N SER A 230 9.22 25.93 -16.36
CA SER A 230 8.46 26.56 -17.44
C SER A 230 7.39 27.47 -16.83
N ASP A 231 7.15 28.61 -17.49
CA ASP A 231 6.03 29.46 -17.12
C ASP A 231 4.74 28.76 -17.56
N ARG A 232 3.88 28.48 -16.59
CA ARG A 232 2.60 27.80 -16.80
C ARG A 232 1.53 28.49 -15.99
N SER A 233 0.34 28.58 -16.58
CA SER A 233 -0.83 29.03 -15.84
C SER A 233 -1.06 28.14 -14.62
N THR A 234 -1.70 28.70 -13.59
CA THR A 234 -2.16 27.97 -12.41
C THR A 234 -3.67 27.75 -12.54
N LEU A 235 -4.13 26.53 -12.27
CA LEU A 235 -5.55 26.19 -12.26
C LEU A 235 -6.31 26.97 -11.20
N THR A 236 -7.54 27.38 -11.52
CA THR A 236 -8.45 27.97 -10.53
C THR A 236 -8.90 26.92 -9.52
N LEU A 237 -9.30 27.34 -8.31
CA LEU A 237 -9.89 26.44 -7.31
C LEU A 237 -11.05 25.62 -7.90
N LYS A 238 -11.92 26.22 -8.71
CA LYS A 238 -13.04 25.51 -9.36
C LYS A 238 -12.56 24.37 -10.27
N GLN A 239 -11.46 24.56 -11.00
CA GLN A 239 -10.88 23.51 -11.83
C GLN A 239 -10.20 22.44 -10.96
N ALA A 240 -9.50 22.85 -9.91
CA ALA A 240 -8.89 21.92 -8.96
C ALA A 240 -9.93 20.99 -8.31
N LEU A 241 -11.06 21.52 -7.85
CA LEU A 241 -12.15 20.72 -7.30
C LEU A 241 -12.72 19.70 -8.31
N LYS A 242 -12.85 20.08 -9.58
CA LYS A 242 -13.28 19.16 -10.64
C LYS A 242 -12.29 18.01 -10.89
N ILE A 243 -10.99 18.28 -10.80
CA ILE A 243 -9.95 17.25 -10.95
C ILE A 243 -10.03 16.24 -9.80
N ILE A 244 -10.24 16.76 -8.59
CA ILE A 244 -10.44 15.96 -7.39
C ILE A 244 -11.70 15.08 -7.52
N ASP A 245 -12.81 15.62 -8.03
CA ASP A 245 -14.04 14.86 -8.32
C ASP A 245 -13.83 13.78 -9.38
N ASP A 246 -13.12 14.09 -10.46
CA ASP A 246 -12.85 13.13 -11.54
C ASP A 246 -11.89 12.02 -11.08
N LEU A 247 -10.95 12.31 -10.17
CA LEU A 247 -10.13 11.29 -9.52
C LEU A 247 -10.97 10.35 -8.65
N ASP A 248 -11.94 10.88 -7.91
CA ASP A 248 -12.83 10.09 -7.03
C ASP A 248 -13.65 9.10 -7.89
N ILE A 249 -14.26 9.62 -8.97
CA ILE A 249 -14.98 8.82 -9.95
C ILE A 249 -14.07 7.76 -10.57
N PHE A 250 -12.87 8.13 -11.02
CA PHE A 250 -11.93 7.19 -11.60
C PHE A 250 -11.53 6.07 -10.62
N CYS A 251 -11.23 6.41 -9.36
CA CYS A 251 -10.85 5.43 -8.35
C CYS A 251 -11.98 4.44 -8.06
N HIS A 252 -13.23 4.92 -7.99
CA HIS A 252 -14.41 4.07 -7.88
C HIS A 252 -14.57 3.18 -9.12
N GLU A 253 -14.58 3.74 -10.33
CA GLU A 253 -14.68 3.01 -11.61
C GLU A 253 -13.57 1.96 -11.79
N ARG A 254 -12.41 2.13 -11.13
CA ARG A 254 -11.25 1.22 -11.24
C ARG A 254 -11.03 0.31 -10.04
N HIS A 255 -11.89 0.38 -9.02
CA HIS A 255 -11.77 -0.41 -7.79
C HIS A 255 -10.40 -0.23 -7.11
N VAL A 256 -9.96 1.02 -6.94
CA VAL A 256 -8.68 1.36 -6.29
C VAL A 256 -8.83 2.48 -5.28
N ASN A 257 -7.92 2.52 -4.31
CA ASN A 257 -7.78 3.64 -3.39
C ASN A 257 -7.09 4.82 -4.08
N GLY A 258 -7.71 6.00 -4.00
CA GLY A 258 -7.14 7.22 -4.56
C GLY A 258 -6.11 7.87 -3.66
N GLN A 259 -5.06 8.42 -4.27
CA GLN A 259 -4.00 9.12 -3.56
C GLN A 259 -3.61 10.40 -4.30
N ILE A 260 -3.24 11.45 -3.56
CA ILE A 260 -2.75 12.69 -4.14
C ILE A 260 -1.39 13.04 -3.54
N SER A 261 -0.39 13.16 -4.42
CA SER A 261 0.93 13.68 -4.07
C SER A 261 1.01 15.13 -4.50
N PHE A 262 0.82 16.05 -3.55
CA PHE A 262 0.92 17.48 -3.81
C PHE A 262 2.38 17.89 -3.98
N THR A 263 2.67 18.47 -5.14
CA THR A 263 4.00 18.94 -5.53
C THR A 263 3.86 20.10 -6.53
N GLY A 264 4.88 20.36 -7.35
CA GLY A 264 4.95 21.52 -8.23
C GLY A 264 5.49 22.72 -7.49
N GLY A 265 6.48 23.39 -8.09
CA GLY A 265 7.28 24.41 -7.43
C GLY A 265 7.50 24.08 -5.94
N ASN A 266 6.87 24.86 -5.07
CA ASN A 266 6.52 24.46 -3.71
C ASN A 266 4.99 24.51 -3.53
N PRO A 267 4.29 23.37 -3.27
CA PRO A 267 2.83 23.33 -3.23
C PRO A 267 2.23 24.24 -2.16
N LEU A 268 2.96 24.46 -1.05
CA LEU A 268 2.52 25.31 0.05
C LEU A 268 2.39 26.79 -0.33
N LEU A 269 2.93 27.20 -1.49
CA LEU A 269 2.82 28.56 -2.01
C LEU A 269 1.60 28.77 -2.93
N HIS A 270 0.83 27.72 -3.21
CA HIS A 270 -0.41 27.87 -3.96
C HIS A 270 -1.45 28.61 -3.09
N PRO A 271 -2.10 29.68 -3.59
CA PRO A 271 -3.00 30.51 -2.79
C PRO A 271 -4.18 29.72 -2.20
N ASP A 272 -4.73 28.78 -2.96
CA ASP A 272 -5.84 27.92 -2.52
C ASP A 272 -5.38 26.55 -1.97
N PHE A 273 -4.11 26.38 -1.59
CA PHE A 273 -3.57 25.05 -1.21
C PHE A 273 -4.40 24.37 -0.12
N LEU A 274 -4.75 25.10 0.95
CA LEU A 274 -5.51 24.53 2.06
C LEU A 274 -6.92 24.10 1.65
N SER A 275 -7.58 24.85 0.76
CA SER A 275 -8.90 24.49 0.24
C SER A 275 -8.84 23.25 -0.64
N ILE A 276 -7.79 23.11 -1.46
CA ILE A 276 -7.56 21.92 -2.29
C ILE A 276 -7.22 20.71 -1.40
N TYR A 277 -6.37 20.89 -0.39
CA TYR A 277 -6.00 19.84 0.56
C TYR A 277 -7.22 19.33 1.36
N GLN A 278 -8.05 20.24 1.86
CA GLN A 278 -9.33 19.89 2.51
C GLN A 278 -10.26 19.14 1.57
N ALA A 279 -10.46 19.62 0.34
CA ALA A 279 -11.34 18.96 -0.61
C ALA A 279 -10.87 17.53 -0.97
N ALA A 280 -9.56 17.30 -1.00
CA ALA A 280 -9.01 15.97 -1.20
C ALA A 280 -9.21 15.07 0.04
N ALA A 281 -9.02 15.60 1.24
CA ALA A 281 -9.27 14.89 2.50
C ALA A 281 -10.76 14.51 2.67
N ASP A 282 -11.67 15.41 2.30
CA ASP A 282 -13.12 15.19 2.37
C ASP A 282 -13.60 14.04 1.48
N ARG A 283 -12.81 13.68 0.45
CA ARG A 283 -13.07 12.52 -0.44
C ARG A 283 -12.30 11.26 -0.01
N GLY A 284 -11.65 11.28 1.15
CA GLY A 284 -10.96 10.11 1.70
C GLY A 284 -9.64 9.76 1.01
N PHE A 285 -9.04 10.67 0.23
CA PHE A 285 -7.77 10.38 -0.43
C PHE A 285 -6.61 10.31 0.57
N THR A 286 -5.67 9.39 0.32
CA THR A 286 -4.36 9.44 0.99
C THR A 286 -3.56 10.62 0.46
N LEU A 287 -3.09 11.49 1.36
CA LEU A 287 -2.43 12.74 0.98
C LEU A 287 -0.93 12.70 1.29
N PHE A 288 -0.12 13.08 0.31
CA PHE A 288 1.32 13.26 0.46
C PHE A 288 1.70 14.70 0.13
N VAL A 289 2.72 15.24 0.81
CA VAL A 289 3.24 16.58 0.51
C VAL A 289 4.71 16.50 0.16
N LEU A 290 5.07 16.94 -1.04
CA LEU A 290 6.46 17.05 -1.51
C LEU A 290 6.78 18.54 -1.61
N GLY A 291 7.46 19.07 -0.59
CA GLY A 291 7.66 20.51 -0.45
C GLY A 291 8.99 20.89 0.21
N ASN A 292 9.11 22.19 0.51
CA ASN A 292 10.26 22.74 1.24
C ASN A 292 9.93 22.92 2.73
N PRO A 293 10.94 23.09 3.59
CA PRO A 293 10.74 23.40 5.01
C PRO A 293 9.76 24.57 5.22
N THR A 294 8.82 24.40 6.16
CA THR A 294 7.81 25.40 6.52
C THR A 294 7.68 25.55 8.04
N THR A 295 6.77 26.41 8.49
CA THR A 295 6.57 26.70 9.92
C THR A 295 5.78 25.60 10.64
N ARG A 296 5.89 25.56 11.97
CA ARG A 296 5.11 24.66 12.83
C ARG A 296 3.61 24.89 12.66
N GLU A 297 3.21 26.14 12.55
CA GLU A 297 1.81 26.56 12.40
C GLU A 297 1.22 26.02 11.10
N GLN A 298 1.99 26.07 9.99
CA GLN A 298 1.56 25.51 8.72
C GLN A 298 1.35 23.99 8.82
N ILE A 299 2.27 23.26 9.45
CA ILE A 299 2.12 21.81 9.64
C ILE A 299 0.93 21.48 10.53
N LYS A 300 0.74 22.19 11.64
CA LYS A 300 -0.44 22.02 12.51
C LYS A 300 -1.76 22.26 11.76
N THR A 301 -1.76 23.21 10.82
CA THR A 301 -2.93 23.47 9.97
C THR A 301 -3.24 22.27 9.07
N LEU A 302 -2.24 21.63 8.48
CA LEU A 302 -2.44 20.39 7.71
C LEU A 302 -2.93 19.25 8.58
N LEU A 303 -2.29 19.03 9.74
CA LEU A 303 -2.70 18.00 10.71
C LEU A 303 -4.14 18.14 11.18
N ALA A 304 -4.64 19.39 11.32
CA ALA A 304 -6.02 19.65 11.70
C ALA A 304 -7.04 19.27 10.61
N ILE A 305 -6.62 19.19 9.36
CA ILE A 305 -7.43 18.72 8.23
C ILE A 305 -7.32 17.20 8.12
N GLN A 306 -6.10 16.73 7.84
CA GLN A 306 -5.73 15.33 7.73
C GLN A 306 -4.21 15.25 7.85
N GLN A 307 -3.70 14.29 8.61
CA GLN A 307 -2.25 14.05 8.62
C GLN A 307 -1.79 13.53 7.26
N PRO A 308 -0.79 14.16 6.60
CA PRO A 308 -0.22 13.59 5.39
C PRO A 308 0.47 12.27 5.74
N ASP A 309 0.30 11.26 4.88
CA ASP A 309 0.90 9.94 5.07
C ASP A 309 2.43 10.02 5.09
N TYR A 310 2.99 10.95 4.30
CA TYR A 310 4.33 11.47 4.53
C TYR A 310 4.50 12.92 4.03
N PHE A 311 5.48 13.61 4.62
CA PHE A 311 6.04 14.85 4.10
C PHE A 311 7.44 14.58 3.55
N GLN A 312 7.64 14.79 2.25
CA GLN A 312 8.93 14.63 1.61
C GLN A 312 9.66 15.98 1.50
N VAL A 313 10.91 16.00 1.95
CA VAL A 313 11.88 17.09 1.72
C VAL A 313 13.07 16.59 0.92
N SER A 314 13.86 17.50 0.34
CA SER A 314 15.03 17.12 -0.46
C SER A 314 16.35 17.61 0.13
N LEU A 315 17.35 16.74 0.11
CA LEU A 315 18.74 17.03 0.45
C LEU A 315 19.64 16.42 -0.61
N GLU A 316 20.54 17.22 -1.19
CA GLU A 316 21.34 16.80 -2.35
C GLU A 316 22.73 16.27 -1.99
N GLY A 317 22.99 16.04 -0.71
CA GLY A 317 24.30 15.62 -0.17
C GLY A 317 24.58 16.30 1.16
N LEU A 318 25.86 16.44 1.50
CA LEU A 318 26.30 17.19 2.67
C LEU A 318 26.08 18.70 2.49
N SER A 319 26.13 19.46 3.60
CA SER A 319 25.75 20.88 3.64
C SER A 319 26.31 21.72 2.49
N ALA A 320 27.61 21.62 2.18
CA ALA A 320 28.25 22.40 1.13
C ALA A 320 27.63 22.12 -0.27
N TYR A 321 27.48 20.86 -0.65
CA TYR A 321 26.92 20.50 -1.96
C TYR A 321 25.42 20.76 -2.01
N ASN A 322 24.68 20.46 -0.94
CA ASN A 322 23.26 20.78 -0.85
C ASN A 322 23.03 22.29 -1.06
N ASN A 323 23.79 23.14 -0.38
CA ASN A 323 23.63 24.59 -0.45
C ASN A 323 24.07 25.15 -1.82
N PHE A 324 25.06 24.53 -2.48
CA PHE A 324 25.41 24.85 -3.87
C PHE A 324 24.26 24.58 -4.85
N ILE A 325 23.49 23.52 -4.62
CA ILE A 325 22.38 23.13 -5.49
C ILE A 325 21.08 23.84 -5.17
N ARG A 326 20.67 23.87 -3.89
CA ARG A 326 19.34 24.34 -3.44
C ARG A 326 19.34 25.76 -2.85
N GLY A 327 20.52 26.35 -2.60
CA GLY A 327 20.70 27.68 -2.04
C GLY A 327 21.25 27.69 -0.61
N ASN A 328 21.90 28.78 -0.22
CA ASN A 328 22.55 28.92 1.08
C ASN A 328 21.58 28.74 2.26
N GLY A 329 22.02 28.01 3.29
CA GLY A 329 21.24 27.75 4.50
C GLY A 329 20.09 26.75 4.31
N HIS A 330 19.92 26.15 3.12
CA HIS A 330 18.86 25.18 2.87
C HIS A 330 19.07 23.89 3.69
N PHE A 331 20.31 23.40 3.78
CA PHE A 331 20.63 22.16 4.49
C PHE A 331 20.20 22.27 5.95
N GLU A 332 20.63 23.34 6.63
CA GLU A 332 20.36 23.59 8.04
C GLU A 332 18.86 23.76 8.32
N ARG A 333 18.14 24.51 7.46
CA ARG A 333 16.67 24.63 7.54
C ARG A 333 15.97 23.27 7.42
N THR A 334 16.46 22.40 6.55
CA THR A 334 15.85 21.08 6.33
C THR A 334 16.11 20.16 7.52
N MET A 335 17.32 20.17 8.08
CA MET A 335 17.62 19.38 9.28
C MET A 335 16.76 19.80 10.47
N GLY A 336 16.59 21.10 10.72
CA GLY A 336 15.68 21.59 11.77
C GLY A 336 14.20 21.28 11.49
N PHE A 337 13.79 21.24 10.23
CA PHE A 337 12.43 20.87 9.85
C PHE A 337 12.15 19.37 10.02
N LEU A 338 13.12 18.50 9.77
CA LEU A 338 13.00 17.06 10.08
C LEU A 338 12.77 16.83 11.58
N GLU A 339 13.48 17.58 12.43
CA GLU A 339 13.23 17.54 13.89
C GLU A 339 11.81 17.99 14.24
N LEU A 340 11.32 19.07 13.61
CA LEU A 340 9.95 19.54 13.76
C LEU A 340 8.91 18.49 13.34
N LEU A 341 9.08 17.84 12.19
CA LEU A 341 8.17 16.80 11.72
C LEU A 341 8.10 15.64 12.70
N ARG A 342 9.26 15.19 13.20
CA ARG A 342 9.35 14.12 14.21
C ARG A 342 8.64 14.50 15.51
N GLU A 343 8.83 15.72 16.00
CA GLU A 343 8.14 16.22 17.21
C GLU A 343 6.60 16.24 17.06
N LEU A 344 6.11 16.45 15.83
CA LEU A 344 4.68 16.47 15.52
C LEU A 344 4.14 15.10 15.10
N GLY A 345 4.97 14.05 15.06
CA GLY A 345 4.57 12.72 14.64
C GLY A 345 4.27 12.57 13.14
N VAL A 346 4.84 13.44 12.30
CA VAL A 346 4.68 13.37 10.83
C VAL A 346 5.80 12.53 10.23
N TYR A 347 5.42 11.48 9.49
CA TYR A 347 6.37 10.63 8.78
C TYR A 347 7.13 11.44 7.73
N SER A 348 8.46 11.38 7.79
CA SER A 348 9.36 12.23 7.04
C SER A 348 10.17 11.42 6.02
N MET A 349 10.13 11.85 4.77
CA MET A 349 10.89 11.25 3.68
C MET A 349 11.94 12.24 3.17
N VAL A 350 13.20 11.80 3.08
CA VAL A 350 14.25 12.56 2.39
C VAL A 350 14.46 11.98 1.00
N MET A 351 14.52 12.86 0.01
CA MET A 351 14.81 12.49 -1.38
C MET A 351 16.06 13.23 -1.87
N LEU A 352 17.02 12.49 -2.43
CA LEU A 352 18.21 13.05 -3.09
C LEU A 352 18.13 12.87 -4.61
N THR A 353 18.54 13.88 -5.37
CA THR A 353 18.76 13.76 -6.82
C THR A 353 20.21 13.36 -7.09
N LEU A 354 20.43 12.16 -7.60
CA LEU A 354 21.74 11.57 -7.78
C LEU A 354 22.43 12.12 -9.02
N THR A 355 23.61 12.69 -8.82
CA THR A 355 24.51 13.28 -9.82
C THR A 355 25.89 12.64 -9.69
N LYS A 356 26.75 12.83 -10.70
CA LYS A 356 28.15 12.40 -10.64
C LYS A 356 28.88 12.99 -9.42
N GLU A 357 28.55 14.23 -9.05
CA GLU A 357 29.26 14.99 -8.03
C GLU A 357 28.82 14.67 -6.61
N ASN A 358 27.64 14.07 -6.39
CA ASN A 358 27.12 13.75 -5.05
C ASN A 358 26.93 12.26 -4.76
N ILE A 359 27.21 11.36 -5.71
CA ILE A 359 27.03 9.91 -5.52
C ILE A 359 27.77 9.38 -4.27
N HIS A 360 28.97 9.90 -4.01
CA HIS A 360 29.78 9.54 -2.84
C HIS A 360 29.26 10.12 -1.52
N GLN A 361 28.27 11.03 -1.56
CA GLN A 361 27.70 11.69 -0.37
C GLN A 361 26.39 11.04 0.10
N VAL A 362 25.84 10.07 -0.64
CA VAL A 362 24.58 9.40 -0.27
C VAL A 362 24.73 8.68 1.07
N LEU A 363 25.71 7.79 1.22
CA LEU A 363 25.89 7.04 2.46
C LEU A 363 26.31 7.93 3.65
N PRO A 364 27.23 8.89 3.50
CA PRO A 364 27.51 9.88 4.55
C PRO A 364 26.28 10.68 4.99
N LEU A 365 25.41 11.08 4.05
CA LEU A 365 24.16 11.77 4.38
C LEU A 365 23.20 10.85 5.13
N ALA A 366 23.10 9.57 4.74
CA ALA A 366 22.28 8.60 5.44
C ALA A 366 22.67 8.44 6.91
N GLU A 367 23.96 8.50 7.23
CA GLU A 367 24.41 8.48 8.64
C GLU A 367 23.97 9.74 9.41
N LEU A 368 23.97 10.91 8.78
CA LEU A 368 23.45 12.12 9.41
C LEU A 368 21.93 12.06 9.64
N LEU A 369 21.21 11.41 8.74
CA LEU A 369 19.75 11.28 8.80
C LEU A 369 19.26 10.20 9.76
N ARG A 370 20.16 9.32 10.25
CA ARG A 370 19.82 8.28 11.23
C ARG A 370 19.14 8.89 12.46
N GLY A 371 17.93 8.42 12.75
CA GLY A 371 17.09 8.90 13.86
C GLY A 371 16.50 10.31 13.67
N LYS A 372 16.64 10.92 12.48
CA LYS A 372 16.10 12.24 12.15
C LYS A 372 15.07 12.22 11.04
N ALA A 373 15.23 11.32 10.07
CA ALA A 373 14.21 11.03 9.06
C ALA A 373 13.71 9.58 9.23
N ASP A 374 12.50 9.31 8.74
CA ASP A 374 11.93 7.96 8.77
C ASP A 374 12.43 7.12 7.60
N VAL A 375 12.60 7.75 6.42
CA VAL A 375 13.20 7.09 5.25
C VAL A 375 13.95 8.07 4.35
N PHE A 376 15.02 7.57 3.73
CA PHE A 376 15.88 8.27 2.80
C PHE A 376 16.01 7.44 1.52
N TYR A 377 15.67 8.08 0.40
CA TYR A 377 15.78 7.54 -0.93
C TYR A 377 16.61 8.46 -1.83
N PHE A 378 17.14 7.88 -2.91
CA PHE A 378 17.65 8.64 -4.04
C PHE A 378 16.78 8.43 -5.28
N ASN A 379 16.81 9.41 -6.17
CA ASN A 379 16.28 9.37 -7.52
C ASN A 379 17.41 9.71 -8.49
N ARG A 380 17.46 9.02 -9.63
CA ARG A 380 18.40 9.40 -10.71
C ARG A 380 18.05 10.78 -11.29
N LEU A 381 19.08 11.58 -11.57
CA LEU A 381 18.96 12.87 -12.24
C LEU A 381 18.20 12.73 -13.57
N SER A 382 17.36 13.72 -13.84
CA SER A 382 16.70 13.89 -15.13
C SER A 382 17.37 15.04 -15.86
N LYS A 383 17.96 14.79 -17.03
CA LYS A 383 18.70 15.79 -17.83
C LYS A 383 17.75 16.66 -18.67
N VAL A 384 16.82 17.31 -17.99
CA VAL A 384 15.87 18.28 -18.56
C VAL A 384 15.81 19.52 -17.68
N GLY A 385 15.28 20.63 -18.22
CA GLY A 385 15.25 21.90 -17.50
C GLY A 385 16.65 22.33 -17.06
N GLN A 386 16.80 22.74 -15.80
CA GLN A 386 18.09 23.09 -15.21
C GLN A 386 18.98 21.86 -14.99
N GLY A 387 18.39 20.69 -14.75
CA GLY A 387 19.13 19.43 -14.58
C GLY A 387 19.94 19.00 -15.80
N ALA A 388 19.66 19.56 -16.99
CA ALA A 388 20.45 19.33 -18.19
C ALA A 388 21.92 19.80 -18.07
N SER A 389 22.22 20.76 -17.18
CA SER A 389 23.57 21.25 -16.94
C SER A 389 24.38 20.40 -15.95
N LEU A 390 23.81 19.32 -15.41
CA LEU A 390 24.44 18.42 -14.46
C LEU A 390 24.77 17.08 -15.13
N GLU A 391 25.74 16.37 -14.55
CA GLU A 391 26.19 15.08 -15.07
C GLU A 391 25.56 13.90 -14.32
N LEU A 392 25.16 12.89 -15.09
CA LEU A 392 24.84 11.58 -14.53
C LEU A 392 26.14 10.90 -14.08
N PRO A 393 26.13 10.09 -13.01
CA PRO A 393 27.26 9.23 -12.69
C PRO A 393 27.63 8.34 -13.88
N PRO A 394 28.93 8.05 -14.08
CA PRO A 394 29.34 6.98 -14.98
C PRO A 394 28.62 5.67 -14.65
N ARG A 395 28.33 4.86 -15.68
CA ARG A 395 27.56 3.63 -15.52
C ARG A 395 28.18 2.67 -14.50
N GLU A 396 29.50 2.50 -14.55
CA GLU A 396 30.24 1.60 -13.65
C GLU A 396 30.19 2.10 -12.20
N ASP A 397 30.41 3.40 -11.99
CA ASP A 397 30.29 4.05 -10.67
C ASP A 397 28.89 3.88 -10.09
N TYR A 398 27.84 4.00 -10.92
CA TYR A 398 26.46 3.78 -10.48
C TYR A 398 26.20 2.34 -10.05
N ILE A 399 26.71 1.35 -10.82
CA ILE A 399 26.53 -0.07 -10.49
C ILE A 399 27.24 -0.39 -9.16
N SER A 400 28.49 0.05 -9.01
CA SER A 400 29.25 -0.12 -7.75
C SER A 400 28.58 0.58 -6.57
N PHE A 401 28.01 1.77 -6.80
CA PHE A 401 27.21 2.47 -5.81
C PHE A 401 25.96 1.67 -5.40
N LEU A 402 25.25 1.03 -6.34
CA LEU A 402 24.08 0.22 -5.99
C LEU A 402 24.44 -0.96 -5.10
N GLU A 403 25.58 -1.61 -5.34
CA GLU A 403 26.06 -2.72 -4.50
C GLU A 403 26.29 -2.26 -3.06
N THR A 404 27.07 -1.19 -2.89
CA THR A 404 27.36 -0.61 -1.57
C THR A 404 26.12 -0.02 -0.89
N TYR A 405 25.18 0.54 -1.66
CA TYR A 405 23.91 1.06 -1.15
C TYR A 405 23.03 -0.06 -0.58
N VAL A 406 22.91 -1.19 -1.29
CA VAL A 406 22.11 -2.33 -0.84
C VAL A 406 22.70 -2.94 0.44
N GLU A 407 24.02 -3.05 0.52
CA GLU A 407 24.71 -3.51 1.74
C GLU A 407 24.51 -2.54 2.92
N ALA A 408 24.55 -1.23 2.65
CA ALA A 408 24.28 -0.22 3.67
C ALA A 408 22.84 -0.27 4.20
N CYS A 409 21.85 -0.67 3.39
CA CYS A 409 20.45 -0.83 3.82
C CYS A 409 20.29 -1.90 4.91
N GLU A 410 21.21 -2.86 5.02
CA GLU A 410 21.17 -3.89 6.08
C GLU A 410 21.50 -3.31 7.46
N ASN A 411 22.27 -2.20 7.50
CA ASN A 411 22.81 -1.63 8.74
C ASN A 411 22.29 -0.21 9.03
N ASN A 412 21.67 0.45 8.06
CA ASN A 412 21.08 1.77 8.22
C ASN A 412 19.58 1.74 7.90
N PRO A 413 18.71 1.73 8.92
CA PRO A 413 17.26 1.60 8.72
C PRO A 413 16.62 2.82 8.05
N VAL A 414 17.33 3.96 7.96
CA VAL A 414 16.82 5.11 7.22
C VAL A 414 16.90 4.87 5.71
N LEU A 415 17.80 4.01 5.22
CA LEU A 415 17.93 3.76 3.79
C LEU A 415 16.80 2.85 3.32
N GLY A 416 16.07 3.30 2.29
CA GLY A 416 15.05 2.49 1.65
C GLY A 416 15.45 2.03 0.25
N LEU A 417 14.90 0.90 -0.19
CA LEU A 417 15.03 0.42 -1.57
C LEU A 417 14.00 1.10 -2.48
N LYS A 418 14.46 1.73 -3.57
CA LYS A 418 13.58 2.43 -4.52
C LYS A 418 13.95 2.22 -5.98
N ASP A 419 15.22 2.28 -6.38
CA ASP A 419 15.54 2.21 -7.81
C ASP A 419 15.27 0.81 -8.42
N ASN A 420 14.68 0.79 -9.62
CA ASN A 420 14.32 -0.43 -10.34
C ASN A 420 15.51 -1.39 -10.57
N LEU A 421 16.72 -0.85 -10.73
CA LEU A 421 17.91 -1.63 -11.05
C LEU A 421 18.48 -2.39 -9.84
N ILE A 422 18.06 -2.05 -8.61
CA ILE A 422 18.38 -2.84 -7.40
C ILE A 422 17.85 -4.28 -7.54
N ASN A 423 16.72 -4.48 -8.23
CA ASN A 423 16.19 -5.82 -8.48
C ASN A 423 17.11 -6.70 -9.34
N VAL A 424 18.01 -6.11 -10.14
CA VAL A 424 19.03 -6.87 -10.89
C VAL A 424 20.05 -7.47 -9.91
N LEU A 425 20.54 -6.68 -8.95
CA LEU A 425 21.45 -7.17 -7.90
C LEU A 425 20.80 -8.26 -7.04
N ARG A 426 19.55 -8.03 -6.63
CA ARG A 426 18.81 -9.01 -5.82
C ARG A 426 18.62 -10.32 -6.57
N TYR A 427 18.26 -10.25 -7.84
CA TYR A 427 18.15 -11.43 -8.70
C TYR A 427 19.48 -12.18 -8.84
N GLN A 428 20.59 -11.48 -9.07
CA GLN A 428 21.92 -12.10 -9.15
C GLN A 428 22.37 -12.73 -7.83
N LYS A 429 21.91 -12.21 -6.70
CA LYS A 429 22.15 -12.75 -5.35
C LYS A 429 21.07 -13.76 -4.90
N GLU A 430 20.17 -14.19 -5.78
CA GLU A 430 19.04 -15.10 -5.49
C GLU A 430 18.10 -14.62 -4.36
N LEU A 431 18.04 -13.29 -4.14
CA LEU A 431 17.15 -12.65 -3.19
C LEU A 431 15.81 -12.30 -3.84
N ALA A 432 14.73 -12.38 -3.07
CA ALA A 432 13.39 -12.00 -3.54
C ALA A 432 13.38 -10.52 -4.00
N PRO A 433 12.86 -10.19 -5.19
CA PRO A 433 12.76 -8.80 -5.64
C PRO A 433 11.74 -8.01 -4.80
N PHE A 434 11.86 -6.69 -4.84
CA PHE A 434 10.87 -5.77 -4.27
C PHE A 434 10.12 -5.05 -5.40
N GLY A 435 9.13 -4.22 -5.05
CA GLY A 435 8.29 -3.51 -6.00
C GLY A 435 8.98 -2.44 -6.87
N GLY A 436 10.29 -2.19 -6.76
CA GLY A 436 10.95 -1.15 -7.56
C GLY A 436 10.47 0.27 -7.24
N CYS A 437 10.53 1.17 -8.24
CA CYS A 437 10.40 2.63 -8.07
C CYS A 437 9.05 3.09 -7.53
N THR A 438 7.99 2.33 -7.77
CA THR A 438 6.60 2.72 -7.47
C THR A 438 5.79 1.57 -6.88
N GLY A 439 6.46 0.53 -6.37
CA GLY A 439 5.80 -0.72 -5.94
C GLY A 439 5.55 -1.73 -7.08
N PHE A 440 5.60 -1.28 -8.35
CA PHE A 440 5.32 -2.08 -9.54
C PHE A 440 6.35 -1.87 -10.67
N GLY A 441 7.63 -1.72 -10.31
CA GLY A 441 8.69 -1.28 -11.21
C GLY A 441 8.53 0.20 -11.58
N CYS A 442 8.62 0.50 -12.88
CA CYS A 442 8.21 1.81 -13.41
C CYS A 442 6.68 1.96 -13.31
N GLY A 443 6.18 3.03 -12.69
CA GLY A 443 4.74 3.26 -12.53
C GLY A 443 4.12 4.18 -13.59
N ALA A 444 4.91 4.64 -14.57
CA ALA A 444 4.48 5.66 -15.52
C ALA A 444 3.20 5.24 -16.26
N ALA A 445 2.17 6.08 -16.16
CA ALA A 445 0.82 5.85 -16.67
C ALA A 445 0.13 4.56 -16.16
N PHE A 446 0.66 3.88 -15.13
CA PHE A 446 0.13 2.63 -14.58
C PHE A 446 -0.61 2.83 -13.27
N ASN A 447 0.12 3.03 -12.17
CA ASN A 447 -0.45 3.31 -10.86
C ASN A 447 -0.32 4.80 -10.49
N PHE A 448 0.22 5.62 -11.39
CA PHE A 448 0.20 7.06 -11.25
C PHE A 448 0.23 7.77 -12.61
N VAL A 449 -0.21 9.03 -12.61
CA VAL A 449 0.04 10.03 -13.65
C VAL A 449 0.45 11.35 -13.00
N ALA A 450 1.13 12.22 -13.74
CA ALA A 450 1.48 13.55 -13.28
C ALA A 450 0.59 14.61 -13.93
N VAL A 451 -0.07 15.46 -13.15
CA VAL A 451 -0.86 16.59 -13.65
C VAL A 451 -0.10 17.88 -13.39
N LEU A 452 0.07 18.70 -14.43
CA LEU A 452 0.77 19.97 -14.36
C LEU A 452 -0.17 21.12 -13.97
N SER A 453 0.41 22.27 -13.62
CA SER A 453 -0.33 23.41 -13.08
C SER A 453 -1.30 24.05 -14.09
N ASP A 454 -1.19 23.69 -15.37
CA ASP A 454 -2.04 24.10 -16.49
C ASP A 454 -3.00 22.99 -16.95
N GLY A 455 -3.01 21.85 -16.26
CA GLY A 455 -3.84 20.68 -16.57
C GLY A 455 -3.26 19.70 -17.58
N GLU A 456 -2.07 19.96 -18.15
CA GLU A 456 -1.39 18.97 -19.00
C GLU A 456 -1.04 17.73 -18.17
N VAL A 457 -1.36 16.54 -18.69
CA VAL A 457 -1.11 15.26 -18.01
C VAL A 457 0.06 14.55 -18.66
N HIS A 458 0.99 14.07 -17.84
CA HIS A 458 2.19 13.35 -18.25
C HIS A 458 2.21 11.94 -17.66
N ALA A 459 2.76 10.98 -18.40
CA ALA A 459 3.01 9.64 -17.87
C ALA A 459 4.04 9.65 -16.73
N CYS A 460 5.05 10.52 -16.83
CA CYS A 460 6.02 10.79 -15.77
C CYS A 460 6.55 12.21 -15.89
N ARG A 461 6.55 12.99 -14.79
CA ARG A 461 7.03 14.38 -14.84
C ARG A 461 8.49 14.53 -15.26
N LYS A 462 9.34 13.53 -14.98
CA LYS A 462 10.81 13.60 -15.10
C LYS A 462 11.33 13.81 -16.53
N PHE A 463 10.49 13.68 -17.56
CA PHE A 463 10.81 13.99 -18.94
C PHE A 463 9.52 14.37 -19.68
N PRO A 464 9.60 15.03 -20.86
CA PRO A 464 8.42 15.34 -21.67
C PRO A 464 7.68 14.05 -22.07
N SER A 465 6.54 13.79 -21.45
CA SER A 465 5.73 12.59 -21.69
C SER A 465 4.22 12.87 -21.69
N PRO A 466 3.75 13.86 -22.49
CA PRO A 466 2.35 14.24 -22.49
C PRO A 466 1.45 13.08 -22.93
N ILE A 467 0.36 12.87 -22.21
CA ILE A 467 -0.65 11.83 -22.47
C ILE A 467 -2.08 12.37 -22.55
N GLY A 468 -2.30 13.65 -22.24
CA GLY A 468 -3.62 14.29 -22.34
C GLY A 468 -3.69 15.63 -21.61
N ASN A 469 -4.90 16.18 -21.46
CA ASN A 469 -5.15 17.36 -20.64
C ASN A 469 -6.45 17.21 -19.85
N ILE A 470 -6.36 17.33 -18.53
CA ILE A 470 -7.47 17.09 -17.58
C ILE A 470 -8.58 18.15 -17.66
N LEU A 471 -8.33 19.28 -18.33
CA LEU A 471 -9.35 20.30 -18.57
C LEU A 471 -10.30 19.93 -19.73
N HIS A 472 -9.92 18.94 -20.53
CA HIS A 472 -10.64 18.56 -21.75
C HIS A 472 -11.06 17.10 -21.77
N GLN A 473 -10.46 16.26 -20.92
CA GLN A 473 -10.65 14.81 -20.89
C GLN A 473 -10.74 14.35 -19.44
N ARG A 474 -11.53 13.30 -19.19
CA ARG A 474 -11.53 12.62 -17.88
C ARG A 474 -10.24 11.83 -17.64
N ILE A 475 -9.86 11.60 -16.39
CA ILE A 475 -8.72 10.73 -16.02
C ILE A 475 -8.88 9.35 -16.68
N ALA A 476 -10.10 8.79 -16.71
CA ALA A 476 -10.37 7.52 -17.37
C ALA A 476 -10.00 7.52 -18.86
N GLU A 477 -10.36 8.58 -19.59
CA GLU A 477 -10.08 8.73 -21.03
C GLU A 477 -8.57 8.88 -21.29
N ILE A 478 -7.88 9.68 -20.46
CA ILE A 478 -6.43 9.85 -20.54
C ILE A 478 -5.73 8.53 -20.21
N TYR A 479 -6.18 7.84 -19.17
CA TYR A 479 -5.63 6.56 -18.74
C TYR A 479 -5.79 5.49 -19.82
N ASP A 480 -6.94 5.41 -20.48
CA ASP A 480 -7.21 4.38 -21.50
C ASP A 480 -6.62 4.71 -22.88
N SER A 481 -6.09 5.92 -23.07
CA SER A 481 -5.50 6.35 -24.34
C SER A 481 -4.36 5.44 -24.82
N GLU A 482 -4.20 5.33 -26.14
CA GLU A 482 -3.13 4.53 -26.75
C GLU A 482 -1.73 4.95 -26.29
N ILE A 483 -1.51 6.26 -26.09
CA ILE A 483 -0.22 6.78 -25.63
C ILE A 483 0.06 6.39 -24.17
N ALA A 484 -0.94 6.45 -23.28
CA ALA A 484 -0.80 5.99 -21.91
C ALA A 484 -0.54 4.47 -21.85
N GLN A 485 -1.25 3.68 -22.66
CA GLN A 485 -1.01 2.24 -22.82
C GLN A 485 0.44 1.95 -23.30
N ARG A 486 0.96 2.76 -24.22
CA ARG A 486 2.35 2.64 -24.71
C ARG A 486 3.37 2.86 -23.58
N TYR A 487 3.16 3.88 -22.74
CA TYR A 487 4.01 4.11 -21.55
C TYR A 487 3.90 2.98 -20.52
N ARG A 488 2.70 2.44 -20.26
CA ARG A 488 2.51 1.28 -19.37
C ARG A 488 3.24 0.04 -19.87
N SER A 489 3.19 -0.20 -21.18
CA SER A 489 3.87 -1.32 -21.85
C SER A 489 5.40 -1.23 -21.75
N GLY A 490 5.93 -0.01 -21.64
CA GLY A 490 7.36 0.25 -21.43
C GLY A 490 8.22 -0.10 -22.63
N CYS A 491 9.51 -0.34 -22.39
CA CYS A 491 10.51 -0.52 -23.45
C CYS A 491 10.44 -1.90 -24.13
N ALA A 492 10.67 -1.96 -25.45
CA ALA A 492 10.68 -3.18 -26.24
C ALA A 492 11.82 -4.15 -25.85
N GLU A 493 13.02 -3.63 -25.60
CA GLU A 493 14.17 -4.42 -25.13
C GLU A 493 13.94 -5.08 -23.75
N CYS A 494 12.97 -4.57 -22.97
CA CYS A 494 12.61 -5.07 -21.65
C CYS A 494 11.57 -6.21 -21.71
N ARG A 495 10.96 -6.44 -22.88
CA ARG A 495 9.74 -7.26 -23.04
C ARG A 495 9.91 -8.73 -22.61
N LEU A 496 11.08 -9.31 -22.86
CA LEU A 496 11.40 -10.71 -22.50
C LEU A 496 12.20 -10.83 -21.20
N CYS A 497 12.41 -9.72 -20.48
CA CYS A 497 13.19 -9.72 -19.26
C CYS A 497 12.42 -10.40 -18.11
N ILE A 498 13.07 -11.32 -17.40
CA ILE A 498 12.49 -12.02 -16.24
C ILE A 498 12.05 -11.05 -15.13
N LEU A 499 12.75 -9.90 -15.00
CA LEU A 499 12.45 -8.87 -14.00
C LEU A 499 11.39 -7.87 -14.44
N ARG A 500 10.83 -7.97 -15.65
CA ARG A 500 9.86 -7.00 -16.18
C ARG A 500 8.67 -6.70 -15.25
N PRO A 501 8.10 -7.66 -14.49
CA PRO A 501 7.00 -7.37 -13.54
C PRO A 501 7.38 -6.42 -12.40
N VAL A 502 8.65 -6.43 -11.98
CA VAL A 502 9.18 -5.68 -10.82
C VAL A 502 10.20 -4.61 -11.23
N CYS A 503 10.39 -4.43 -12.54
CA CYS A 503 11.37 -3.54 -13.15
C CYS A 503 10.78 -3.01 -14.47
N GLY A 504 11.63 -2.77 -15.48
CA GLY A 504 11.30 -2.01 -16.69
C GLY A 504 12.19 -0.77 -16.87
N GLY A 505 13.17 -0.57 -15.97
CA GLY A 505 14.09 0.56 -16.04
C GLY A 505 13.43 1.90 -15.75
N CYS A 506 14.16 2.99 -15.96
CA CYS A 506 13.64 4.35 -15.87
C CYS A 506 13.60 4.99 -17.26
N LEU A 507 12.38 5.27 -17.74
CA LEU A 507 12.17 5.96 -19.02
C LEU A 507 12.82 7.35 -19.05
N ALA A 508 12.81 8.07 -17.92
CA ALA A 508 13.48 9.36 -17.80
C ALA A 508 15.01 9.26 -17.95
N SER A 509 15.60 8.16 -17.50
CA SER A 509 17.04 7.92 -17.66
C SER A 509 17.40 7.58 -19.10
N ALA A 510 16.58 6.78 -19.80
CA ALA A 510 16.73 6.55 -21.23
C ALA A 510 16.63 7.86 -22.02
N TYR A 511 15.59 8.67 -21.75
CA TYR A 511 15.42 9.99 -22.37
C TYR A 511 16.61 10.92 -22.10
N SER A 512 17.11 10.95 -20.87
CA SER A 512 18.27 11.79 -20.46
C SER A 512 19.56 11.43 -21.20
N CYS A 513 19.66 10.21 -21.72
CA CYS A 513 20.78 9.74 -22.55
C CYS A 513 20.50 9.85 -24.06
N GLY A 514 19.39 10.48 -24.47
CA GLY A 514 19.02 10.65 -25.87
C GLY A 514 18.49 9.37 -26.54
N LEU A 515 18.01 8.41 -25.75
CA LEU A 515 17.49 7.14 -26.26
C LEU A 515 15.96 7.20 -26.43
N ASP A 516 15.45 6.41 -27.38
CA ASP A 516 14.00 6.19 -27.52
C ASP A 516 13.48 5.38 -26.33
N VAL A 517 12.58 5.99 -25.56
CA VAL A 517 12.01 5.43 -24.32
C VAL A 517 11.13 4.18 -24.54
N PHE A 518 10.62 3.98 -25.75
CA PHE A 518 9.78 2.84 -26.09
C PHE A 518 10.56 1.67 -26.69
N GLU A 519 11.75 1.93 -27.23
CA GLU A 519 12.58 0.89 -27.83
C GLU A 519 13.71 0.44 -26.89
N LYS A 520 14.44 1.42 -26.32
CA LYS A 520 15.69 1.17 -25.62
C LYS A 520 15.49 0.94 -24.13
N LYS A 521 16.19 -0.06 -23.60
CA LYS A 521 16.26 -0.26 -22.15
C LYS A 521 17.04 0.87 -21.49
N ASP A 522 16.84 0.98 -20.18
CA ASP A 522 17.59 1.87 -19.32
C ASP A 522 19.11 1.68 -19.52
N PRO A 523 19.88 2.72 -19.86
CA PRO A 523 21.30 2.60 -20.18
C PRO A 523 22.15 2.15 -18.99
N PHE A 524 21.63 2.30 -17.77
CA PHE A 524 22.26 1.79 -16.54
C PHE A 524 21.91 0.33 -16.26
N CYS A 525 21.02 -0.30 -17.03
CA CYS A 525 20.72 -1.72 -16.88
C CYS A 525 21.99 -2.56 -17.13
N PHE A 526 22.22 -3.55 -16.27
CA PHE A 526 23.37 -4.46 -16.31
C PHE A 526 22.93 -5.94 -16.34
N LEU A 527 21.73 -6.17 -16.87
CA LEU A 527 21.24 -7.48 -17.30
C LEU A 527 21.27 -7.61 -18.82
#